data_AF-A0A7S1YBS1-F1
#
_entry.id   AF-A0A7S1YBS1-F1
#
_cell.length_a   1.000
_cell.length_b   1.000
_cell.length_c   1.000
_cell.angle_alpha   90.00
_cell.angle_beta   90.00
_cell.angle_gamma   90.00
#
_symmetry.space_group_name_H-M   'P 1'
#
loop_
_entity.id
_entity.type
_entity.pdbx_description
1 polymer ?
#
loop_
_entity_poly.entity_id
_entity_poly.type
_entity_poly.pdbx_seq_one_letter_code
_entity_poly.pdbx_strand_id
1 'polypeptide(L)'
;DELLAILTRKARADGVHLPWQVKVAIVDRLAKRRALPHFGNAGALMTAWSDVKRQHSARLLAGGGDGALDRNVSLVDLPQRDGAAAGDPLSLLDDLVDTGSGLGSHMRELAARVRLRQREGRPLSDLIGHFIFTGAPGTGKTVSARKLAALLHSFGVLATDHVEVTSGNDLTGEYVGQSKTKVGEVMSRARGGVLFVDEAYALGGGPYGVEAMEKLLGMLTEPEYMDGKTVVVLAGYKDEMHRMLDANVGLKSRFTEFVHFGDWSPKQCTELVQKAAADSVP
;
A
#
# COMPACT_ATOMS: atom_id res chain seq x y z
N ASP A 1 20.57 -14.96 -5.31
CA ASP A 1 21.91 -15.03 -5.93
C ASP A 1 22.02 -14.39 -7.30
N GLU A 2 21.14 -14.69 -8.25
CA GLU A 2 21.26 -14.16 -9.63
C GLU A 2 21.24 -12.62 -9.73
N LEU A 3 20.31 -11.94 -9.04
CA LEU A 3 20.24 -10.46 -9.03
C LEU A 3 21.49 -9.79 -8.46
N LEU A 4 22.09 -10.38 -7.41
CA LEU A 4 23.33 -9.89 -6.80
C LEU A 4 24.52 -10.02 -7.75
N ALA A 5 24.57 -11.12 -8.52
CA ALA A 5 25.59 -11.33 -9.53
C ALA A 5 25.49 -10.31 -10.68
N ILE A 6 24.28 -10.00 -11.14
CA ILE A 6 24.04 -8.99 -12.18
C ILE A 6 24.43 -7.59 -11.68
N LEU A 7 23.99 -7.20 -10.47
CA LEU A 7 24.37 -5.93 -9.83
C LEU A 7 25.89 -5.78 -9.71
N THR A 8 26.57 -6.83 -9.23
CA THR A 8 28.03 -6.80 -9.05
C THR A 8 28.75 -6.63 -10.37
N ARG A 9 28.30 -7.31 -11.43
CA ARG A 9 28.87 -7.18 -12.78
C ARG A 9 28.67 -5.77 -13.33
N LYS A 10 27.48 -5.19 -13.12
CA LYS A 10 27.14 -3.86 -13.62
C LYS A 10 27.89 -2.75 -12.89
N ALA A 11 28.01 -2.83 -11.57
CA ALA A 11 28.81 -1.90 -10.78
C ALA A 11 30.27 -1.89 -11.23
N ARG A 12 30.86 -3.09 -11.46
CA ARG A 12 32.22 -3.21 -12.02
C ARG A 12 32.35 -2.58 -13.40
N ALA A 13 31.39 -2.82 -14.30
CA ALA A 13 31.41 -2.25 -15.65
C ALA A 13 31.30 -0.72 -15.65
N ASP A 14 30.54 -0.15 -14.70
CA ASP A 14 30.38 1.29 -14.53
C ASP A 14 31.51 1.90 -13.67
N GLY A 15 32.50 1.10 -13.24
CA GLY A 15 33.69 1.56 -12.49
C GLY A 15 33.43 1.94 -11.03
N VAL A 16 32.29 1.51 -10.47
CA VAL A 16 31.85 1.91 -9.13
C VAL A 16 31.94 0.71 -8.17
N HIS A 17 32.47 0.94 -6.97
CA HIS A 17 32.42 -0.01 -5.87
C HIS A 17 31.04 0.02 -5.23
N LEU A 18 30.41 -1.15 -5.15
CA LEU A 18 29.10 -1.33 -4.55
C LEU A 18 29.25 -2.21 -3.29
N PRO A 19 29.22 -1.62 -2.08
CA PRO A 19 29.31 -2.37 -0.84
C PRO A 19 28.18 -3.38 -0.68
N TRP A 20 28.44 -4.47 0.06
CA TRP A 20 27.47 -5.55 0.27
C TRP A 20 26.12 -5.04 0.81
N GLN A 21 26.15 -4.12 1.79
CA GLN A 21 24.95 -3.54 2.39
C GLN A 21 24.05 -2.84 1.36
N VAL A 22 24.64 -2.14 0.40
CA VAL A 22 23.91 -1.47 -0.69
C VAL A 22 23.30 -2.50 -1.63
N LYS A 23 24.03 -3.57 -1.98
CA LYS A 23 23.51 -4.67 -2.81
C LYS A 23 22.28 -5.32 -2.18
N VAL A 24 22.34 -5.63 -0.89
CA VAL A 24 21.23 -6.22 -0.14
C VAL A 24 20.04 -5.28 -0.13
N ALA A 25 20.24 -3.99 0.11
CA ALA A 25 19.17 -3.01 0.12
C ALA A 25 18.47 -2.87 -1.25
N ILE A 26 19.22 -2.89 -2.36
CA ILE A 26 18.64 -2.87 -3.72
C ILE A 26 17.80 -4.14 -3.96
N VAL A 27 18.34 -5.31 -3.58
CA VAL A 27 17.65 -6.59 -3.78
C VAL A 27 16.40 -6.70 -2.92
N ASP A 28 16.42 -6.25 -1.66
CA ASP A 28 15.25 -6.22 -0.78
C ASP A 28 14.14 -5.32 -1.35
N ARG A 29 14.50 -4.16 -1.91
CA ARG A 29 13.55 -3.25 -2.56
C ARG A 29 12.95 -3.86 -3.82
N LEU A 30 13.75 -4.56 -4.62
CA LEU A 30 13.28 -5.27 -5.80
C LEU A 30 12.38 -6.46 -5.43
N ALA A 31 12.69 -7.16 -4.33
CA ALA A 31 11.86 -8.24 -3.81
C ALA A 31 10.46 -7.74 -3.41
N LYS A 32 10.35 -6.54 -2.83
CA LYS A 32 9.06 -5.89 -2.56
C LYS A 32 8.32 -5.51 -3.84
N ARG A 33 9.03 -5.00 -4.85
CA ARG A 33 8.45 -4.68 -6.17
C ARG A 33 8.06 -5.90 -7.01
N ARG A 34 8.54 -7.11 -6.69
CA ARG A 34 8.01 -8.37 -7.27
C ARG A 34 6.52 -8.56 -7.00
N ALA A 35 5.97 -7.86 -6.01
CA ALA A 35 4.54 -7.82 -5.78
C ALA A 35 3.78 -6.99 -6.83
N LEU A 36 4.40 -6.27 -7.77
CA LEU A 36 3.68 -5.46 -8.77
C LEU A 36 3.38 -6.25 -10.07
N PRO A 37 2.28 -5.92 -10.79
CA PRO A 37 2.04 -6.41 -12.14
C PRO A 37 3.17 -6.00 -13.10
N HIS A 38 3.49 -6.85 -14.08
CA HIS A 38 4.53 -6.61 -15.09
C HIS A 38 5.96 -6.40 -14.55
N PHE A 39 6.26 -6.85 -13.32
CA PHE A 39 7.62 -6.78 -12.78
C PHE A 39 8.59 -7.69 -13.55
N GLY A 40 9.41 -7.09 -14.40
CA GLY A 40 10.54 -7.75 -15.05
C GLY A 40 11.81 -7.64 -14.20
N ASN A 41 12.34 -8.78 -13.72
CA ASN A 41 13.54 -8.83 -12.86
C ASN A 41 14.71 -8.00 -13.41
N ALA A 42 14.96 -8.06 -14.73
CA ALA A 42 16.05 -7.33 -15.38
C ALA A 42 15.75 -5.84 -15.54
N GLY A 43 14.55 -5.47 -16.01
CA GLY A 43 14.17 -4.07 -16.22
C GLY A 43 14.13 -3.29 -14.91
N ALA A 44 13.52 -3.85 -13.87
CA ALA A 44 13.44 -3.21 -12.57
C ALA A 44 14.82 -3.05 -11.90
N LEU A 45 15.70 -4.05 -12.06
CA LEU A 45 17.09 -3.96 -11.61
C LEU A 45 17.84 -2.82 -12.31
N MET A 46 17.64 -2.66 -13.62
CA MET A 46 18.27 -1.61 -14.41
C MET A 46 17.75 -0.22 -14.03
N THR A 47 16.45 -0.07 -13.79
CA THR A 47 15.88 1.17 -13.26
C THR A 47 16.46 1.50 -11.89
N ALA A 48 16.43 0.55 -10.96
CA ALA A 48 16.98 0.74 -9.61
C ALA A 48 18.47 1.10 -9.63
N TRP A 49 19.26 0.45 -10.49
CA TRP A 49 20.68 0.77 -10.66
C TRP A 49 20.88 2.17 -11.28
N SER A 50 20.05 2.56 -12.24
CA SER A 50 20.11 3.88 -12.87
C SER A 50 19.78 5.00 -11.88
N ASP A 51 18.81 4.77 -11.00
CA ASP A 51 18.47 5.69 -9.90
C ASP A 51 19.62 5.85 -8.91
N VAL A 52 20.26 4.74 -8.52
CA VAL A 52 21.43 4.76 -7.63
C VAL A 52 22.57 5.57 -8.21
N LYS A 53 22.86 5.38 -9.50
CA LYS A 53 23.88 6.17 -10.20
C LYS A 53 23.54 7.66 -10.24
N ARG A 54 22.27 7.99 -10.51
CA ARG A 54 21.81 9.38 -10.55
C ARG A 54 22.04 10.06 -9.21
N GLN A 55 21.68 9.41 -8.10
CA GLN A 55 21.87 9.98 -6.77
C GLN A 55 23.33 10.03 -6.33
N HIS A 56 24.10 8.97 -6.61
CA HIS A 56 25.54 8.97 -6.35
C HIS A 56 26.21 10.16 -7.07
N SER A 57 25.92 10.35 -8.37
CA SER A 57 26.44 11.49 -9.13
C SER A 57 26.00 12.84 -8.54
N ALA A 58 24.74 12.98 -8.12
CA ALA A 58 24.24 14.20 -7.48
C ALA A 58 24.98 14.50 -6.16
N ARG A 59 25.28 13.47 -5.35
CA ARG A 59 26.07 13.61 -4.13
C ARG A 59 27.49 14.09 -4.41
N LEU A 60 28.17 13.52 -5.42
CA LEU A 60 29.52 13.92 -5.80
C LEU A 60 29.57 15.39 -6.27
N LEU A 61 28.54 15.83 -7.01
CA LEU A 61 28.42 17.21 -7.48
C LEU A 61 28.16 18.19 -6.33
N ALA A 62 27.33 17.82 -5.34
CA ALA A 62 27.04 18.65 -4.18
C ALA A 62 28.21 18.76 -3.18
N GLY A 63 29.15 17.81 -3.19
CA GLY A 63 30.24 17.71 -2.22
C GLY A 63 31.42 18.68 -2.41
N GLY A 64 31.62 19.27 -3.61
CA GLY A 64 32.65 20.27 -3.90
C GLY A 64 34.12 19.85 -3.67
N GLY A 65 34.87 19.54 -4.75
CA GLY A 65 36.32 19.23 -4.72
C GLY A 65 36.67 17.82 -4.18
N ASP A 66 37.75 17.20 -4.69
CA ASP A 66 38.37 15.86 -4.49
C ASP A 66 37.45 14.61 -4.38
N GLY A 67 36.21 14.75 -3.90
CA GLY A 67 35.14 13.76 -3.92
C GLY A 67 34.55 13.49 -5.30
N ALA A 68 34.92 14.22 -6.36
CA ALA A 68 34.47 13.95 -7.73
C ALA A 68 34.91 12.57 -8.27
N LEU A 69 35.85 11.92 -7.58
CA LEU A 69 36.38 10.59 -7.90
C LEU A 69 35.95 9.51 -6.89
N ASP A 70 35.07 9.81 -5.92
CA ASP A 70 34.58 8.79 -5.01
C ASP A 70 33.79 7.73 -5.77
N ARG A 71 34.36 6.52 -5.83
CA ARG A 71 33.77 5.36 -6.50
C ARG A 71 32.93 4.52 -5.55
N ASN A 72 32.75 4.90 -4.28
CA ASN A 72 31.99 4.12 -3.31
C ASN A 72 30.54 4.58 -3.25
N VAL A 73 29.65 3.74 -3.79
CA VAL A 73 28.22 3.90 -3.51
C VAL A 73 27.98 3.67 -2.03
N SER A 74 27.19 4.51 -1.40
CA SER A 74 26.73 4.31 -0.02
C SER A 74 25.21 4.21 0.04
N LEU A 75 24.69 3.89 1.23
CA LEU A 75 23.24 3.80 1.44
C LEU A 75 22.51 5.12 1.17
N VAL A 76 23.19 6.28 1.24
CA VAL A 76 22.57 7.57 0.93
C VAL A 76 22.33 7.80 -0.56
N ASP A 77 22.96 6.98 -1.42
CA ASP A 77 22.76 7.02 -2.88
C ASP A 77 21.62 6.11 -3.34
N LEU A 78 20.96 5.40 -2.42
CA LEU A 78 19.76 4.65 -2.76
C LEU A 78 18.61 5.64 -2.90
N PRO A 79 17.84 5.59 -4.01
CA PRO A 79 16.69 6.47 -4.21
C PRO A 79 15.90 6.54 -2.91
N GLN A 80 15.65 7.74 -2.38
CA GLN A 80 14.66 7.85 -1.31
C GLN A 80 13.35 7.24 -1.86
N ARG A 81 12.54 6.59 -1.02
CA ARG A 81 11.31 5.93 -1.51
C ARG A 81 10.54 6.92 -2.39
N ASP A 82 10.09 6.49 -3.57
CA ASP A 82 9.18 7.32 -4.37
C ASP A 82 8.00 7.64 -3.43
N GLY A 83 7.76 8.91 -3.12
CA GLY A 83 6.73 9.32 -2.14
C GLY A 83 7.15 9.39 -0.66
N ALA A 84 8.41 9.15 -0.30
CA ALA A 84 8.95 9.73 0.92
C ALA A 84 9.13 11.24 0.66
N ALA A 85 8.03 11.99 0.78
CA ALA A 85 8.13 13.42 0.99
C ALA A 85 9.17 13.67 2.10
N ALA A 86 9.92 14.75 2.00
CA ALA A 86 10.98 15.13 2.96
C ALA A 86 10.45 15.48 4.38
N GLY A 87 9.33 14.89 4.82
CA GLY A 87 8.65 15.09 6.10
C GLY A 87 8.21 13.77 6.74
N ASP A 88 7.68 13.84 7.96
CA ASP A 88 7.14 12.67 8.66
C ASP A 88 5.96 12.10 7.87
N PRO A 89 5.98 10.81 7.46
CA PRO A 89 4.81 10.14 6.87
C PRO A 89 3.49 10.33 7.62
N LEU A 90 3.57 10.49 8.94
CA LEU A 90 2.38 10.73 9.78
C LEU A 90 1.72 12.08 9.50
N SER A 91 2.41 13.04 8.89
CA SER A 91 1.82 14.31 8.46
C SER A 91 0.68 14.13 7.45
N LEU A 92 0.65 13.02 6.70
CA LEU A 92 -0.47 12.66 5.81
C LEU A 92 -1.80 12.50 6.59
N LEU A 93 -1.72 12.27 7.91
CA LEU A 93 -2.85 12.14 8.81
C LEU A 93 -3.31 13.47 9.40
N ASP A 94 -2.48 14.51 9.36
CA ASP A 94 -2.84 15.84 9.91
C ASP A 94 -4.02 16.44 9.15
N ASP A 95 -4.15 16.06 7.88
CA ASP A 95 -5.25 16.47 7.02
C ASP A 95 -6.50 15.60 7.11
N LEU A 96 -6.46 14.50 7.86
CA LEU A 96 -7.61 13.62 8.03
C LEU A 96 -8.57 14.25 9.04
N VAL A 97 -9.67 14.82 8.55
CA VAL A 97 -10.78 15.20 9.43
C VAL A 97 -11.43 13.91 9.92
N ASP A 98 -11.14 13.56 11.16
CA ASP A 98 -11.62 12.33 11.78
C ASP A 98 -13.07 12.52 12.25
N THR A 99 -14.02 11.80 11.66
CA THR A 99 -15.44 11.77 12.07
C THR A 99 -15.68 10.96 13.36
N GLY A 100 -14.67 10.88 14.23
CA GLY A 100 -14.69 10.02 15.41
C GLY A 100 -14.42 8.55 15.11
N SER A 101 -13.88 8.25 13.93
CA SER A 101 -13.48 6.90 13.53
C SER A 101 -12.25 6.39 14.27
N GLY A 102 -11.45 7.29 14.86
CA GLY A 102 -10.20 6.94 15.51
C GLY A 102 -9.14 6.46 14.51
N LEU A 103 -9.40 6.58 13.20
CA LEU A 103 -8.52 6.09 12.15
C LEU A 103 -7.13 6.73 12.26
N GLY A 104 -7.05 8.03 12.54
CA GLY A 104 -5.75 8.70 12.71
C GLY A 104 -4.93 8.09 13.84
N SER A 105 -5.55 7.81 14.98
CA SER A 105 -4.88 7.15 16.13
C SER A 105 -4.47 5.72 15.79
N HIS A 106 -5.37 4.97 15.15
CA HIS A 106 -5.12 3.60 14.72
C HIS A 106 -3.96 3.51 13.71
N MET A 107 -3.90 4.44 12.75
CA MET A 107 -2.81 4.55 11.78
C MET A 107 -1.48 4.94 12.43
N ARG A 108 -1.49 5.82 13.46
CA ARG A 108 -0.29 6.14 14.26
C ARG A 108 0.23 4.93 15.03
N GLU A 109 -0.66 4.13 15.60
CA GLU A 109 -0.29 2.88 16.29
C GLU A 109 0.33 1.87 15.30
N LEU A 110 -0.31 1.67 14.14
CA LEU A 110 0.23 0.83 13.08
C LEU A 110 1.61 1.31 12.63
N ALA A 111 1.79 2.61 12.42
CA ALA A 111 3.07 3.22 12.08
C ALA A 111 4.15 2.95 13.14
N ALA A 112 3.81 3.08 14.44
CA ALA A 112 4.73 2.79 15.53
C ALA A 112 5.18 1.32 15.52
N ARG A 113 4.23 0.39 15.31
CA ARG A 113 4.54 -1.05 15.18
C ARG A 113 5.43 -1.34 13.97
N VAL A 114 5.18 -0.69 12.83
CA VAL A 114 6.00 -0.83 11.61
C VAL A 114 7.42 -0.33 11.88
N ARG A 115 7.58 0.87 12.45
CA ARG A 115 8.89 1.43 12.80
C ARG A 115 9.67 0.55 13.78
N LEU A 116 8.99 -0.03 14.77
CA LEU A 116 9.61 -0.95 15.73
C LEU A 116 10.13 -2.22 15.03
N ARG A 117 9.31 -2.89 14.22
CA ARG A 117 9.75 -4.09 13.48
C ARG A 117 10.90 -3.80 12.51
N GLN A 118 10.87 -2.64 11.86
CA GLN A 118 11.97 -2.20 10.98
C GLN A 118 13.29 -2.03 11.75
N ARG A 119 13.24 -1.43 12.96
CA ARG A 119 14.42 -1.31 13.84
C ARG A 119 14.93 -2.67 14.32
N GLU A 120 14.02 -3.61 14.56
CA GLU A 120 14.34 -5.00 14.94
C GLU A 120 14.79 -5.87 13.75
N GLY A 121 14.72 -5.35 12.51
CA GLY A 121 15.03 -6.12 11.30
C GLY A 121 14.04 -7.25 11.01
N ARG A 122 12.82 -7.18 11.55
CA ARG A 122 11.78 -8.21 11.40
C ARG A 122 10.90 -7.94 10.17
N PRO A 123 10.37 -9.00 9.53
CA PRO A 123 9.45 -8.84 8.40
C PRO A 123 8.15 -8.15 8.83
N LEU A 124 7.62 -7.34 7.91
CA LEU A 124 6.36 -6.63 8.06
C LEU A 124 5.15 -7.45 7.58
N SER A 125 5.40 -8.64 7.03
CA SER A 125 4.44 -9.52 6.36
C SER A 125 3.15 -9.73 7.17
N ASP A 126 3.30 -9.98 8.46
CA ASP A 126 2.17 -10.38 9.32
C ASP A 126 1.67 -9.21 10.17
N LEU A 127 2.12 -7.99 9.88
CA LEU A 127 1.81 -6.84 10.72
C LEU A 127 0.50 -6.16 10.30
N ILE A 128 0.08 -6.32 9.05
CA ILE A 128 -1.02 -5.55 8.47
C ILE A 128 -2.09 -6.51 7.99
N GLY A 129 -3.24 -6.48 8.67
CA GLY A 129 -4.44 -7.19 8.24
C GLY A 129 -5.21 -6.42 7.16
N HIS A 130 -6.31 -7.01 6.72
CA HIS A 130 -7.29 -6.34 5.88
C HIS A 130 -8.30 -5.58 6.74
N PHE A 131 -8.93 -4.56 6.14
CA PHE A 131 -9.76 -3.59 6.86
C PHE A 131 -11.25 -3.75 6.53
N ILE A 132 -12.09 -3.50 7.53
CA ILE A 132 -13.53 -3.30 7.38
C ILE A 132 -13.85 -1.84 7.73
N PHE A 133 -14.35 -1.08 6.77
CA PHE A 133 -14.76 0.31 6.93
C PHE A 133 -16.29 0.41 6.96
N THR A 134 -16.87 0.73 8.12
CA THR A 134 -18.32 0.89 8.25
C THR A 134 -18.72 2.35 8.40
N GLY A 135 -19.88 2.75 7.87
CA GLY A 135 -20.44 4.09 8.10
C GLY A 135 -21.33 4.56 6.96
N ALA A 136 -22.04 5.67 7.16
CA ALA A 136 -22.94 6.23 6.15
C ALA A 136 -22.21 6.70 4.87
N PRO A 137 -22.89 6.85 3.73
CA PRO A 137 -22.33 7.46 2.53
C PRO A 137 -21.78 8.86 2.83
N GLY A 138 -20.68 9.24 2.18
CA GLY A 138 -20.08 10.56 2.38
C GLY A 138 -19.27 10.74 3.67
N THR A 139 -19.12 9.73 4.53
CA THR A 139 -18.29 9.82 5.77
C THR A 139 -16.77 9.72 5.54
N GLY A 140 -16.31 9.79 4.29
CA GLY A 140 -14.88 9.83 3.97
C GLY A 140 -14.15 8.48 3.88
N LYS A 141 -14.87 7.35 3.81
CA LYS A 141 -14.30 5.99 3.71
C LYS A 141 -13.27 5.85 2.57
N THR A 142 -13.62 6.26 1.35
CA THR A 142 -12.74 6.14 0.17
C THR A 142 -11.52 7.07 0.28
N VAL A 143 -11.70 8.30 0.78
CA VAL A 143 -10.59 9.25 1.02
C VAL A 143 -9.62 8.67 2.04
N SER A 144 -10.16 8.06 3.09
CA SER A 144 -9.39 7.40 4.14
C SER A 144 -8.59 6.20 3.62
N ALA A 145 -9.17 5.41 2.71
CA ALA A 145 -8.45 4.32 2.05
C ALA A 145 -7.25 4.80 1.21
N ARG A 146 -7.39 5.95 0.53
CA ARG A 146 -6.26 6.58 -0.20
C ARG A 146 -5.16 7.04 0.74
N LYS A 147 -5.51 7.66 1.86
CA LYS A 147 -4.53 8.04 2.89
C LYS A 147 -3.85 6.81 3.51
N LEU A 148 -4.58 5.72 3.72
CA LEU A 148 -4.02 4.44 4.15
C LEU A 148 -3.00 3.90 3.15
N ALA A 149 -3.33 3.88 1.87
CA ALA A 149 -2.40 3.43 0.83
C ALA A 149 -1.12 4.27 0.81
N ALA A 150 -1.24 5.60 0.81
CA ALA A 150 -0.10 6.52 0.86
C ALA A 150 0.77 6.30 2.10
N LEU A 151 0.16 6.14 3.27
CA LEU A 151 0.89 5.91 4.52
C LEU A 151 1.62 4.55 4.50
N LEU A 152 0.95 3.47 4.11
CA LEU A 152 1.57 2.14 4.04
C LEU A 152 2.68 2.07 2.99
N HIS A 153 2.54 2.78 1.87
CA HIS A 153 3.58 2.93 0.86
C HIS A 153 4.78 3.74 1.36
N SER A 154 4.56 4.83 2.11
CA SER A 154 5.65 5.65 2.67
C SER A 154 6.49 4.89 3.71
N PHE A 155 5.85 4.05 4.54
CA PHE A 155 6.55 3.08 5.39
C PHE A 155 7.11 1.88 4.61
N GLY A 156 6.74 1.78 3.33
CA GLY A 156 7.01 0.74 2.35
C GLY A 156 6.74 -0.66 2.86
N VAL A 157 5.56 -0.78 3.44
CA VAL A 157 4.81 -2.02 3.54
C VAL A 157 4.26 -2.37 2.17
N LEU A 158 3.57 -1.42 1.52
CA LEU A 158 3.08 -1.54 0.16
C LEU A 158 4.13 -1.12 -0.87
N ALA A 159 4.02 -1.66 -2.08
CA ALA A 159 4.90 -1.35 -3.20
C ALA A 159 4.46 -0.09 -3.98
N THR A 160 3.18 0.28 -3.87
CA THR A 160 2.56 1.48 -4.46
C THR A 160 1.49 2.02 -3.51
N ASP A 161 1.16 3.31 -3.63
CA ASP A 161 0.02 3.95 -2.97
C ASP A 161 -1.27 3.87 -3.81
N HIS A 162 -1.24 3.13 -4.92
CA HIS A 162 -2.40 2.91 -5.77
C HIS A 162 -3.57 2.29 -5.00
N VAL A 163 -4.76 2.85 -5.23
CA VAL A 163 -6.03 2.30 -4.74
C VAL A 163 -6.90 1.97 -5.94
N GLU A 164 -7.13 0.69 -6.14
CA GLU A 164 -8.16 0.19 -7.05
C GLU A 164 -9.51 0.25 -6.33
N VAL A 165 -10.49 0.93 -6.93
CA VAL A 165 -11.83 1.12 -6.34
C VAL A 165 -12.85 0.34 -7.15
N THR A 166 -13.68 -0.44 -6.47
CA THR A 166 -14.78 -1.21 -7.05
C THR A 166 -15.96 -1.27 -6.07
N SER A 167 -17.11 -1.82 -6.49
CA SER A 167 -18.22 -2.15 -5.60
C SER A 167 -18.46 -3.66 -5.49
N GLY A 168 -19.15 -4.10 -4.44
CA GLY A 168 -19.57 -5.49 -4.29
C GLY A 168 -20.41 -5.97 -5.48
N ASN A 169 -21.28 -5.10 -6.02
CA ASN A 169 -22.09 -5.39 -7.19
C ASN A 169 -21.24 -5.56 -8.46
N ASP A 170 -20.21 -4.74 -8.65
CA ASP A 170 -19.31 -4.86 -9.80
C ASP A 170 -18.60 -6.21 -9.83
N LEU A 171 -18.25 -6.73 -8.65
CA LEU A 171 -17.58 -8.02 -8.48
C LEU A 171 -18.52 -9.23 -8.66
N THR A 172 -19.84 -9.03 -8.60
CA THR A 172 -20.82 -10.08 -8.88
C THR A 172 -21.15 -10.15 -10.37
N GLY A 173 -21.14 -11.37 -10.92
CA GLY A 173 -21.57 -11.64 -12.29
C GLY A 173 -23.07 -11.92 -12.37
N GLU A 174 -23.61 -11.83 -13.59
CA GLU A 174 -24.98 -12.27 -13.90
C GLU A 174 -25.04 -13.76 -14.25
N TYR A 175 -23.89 -14.33 -14.63
CA TYR A 175 -23.74 -15.72 -15.05
C TYR A 175 -22.65 -16.43 -14.24
N VAL A 176 -22.77 -17.75 -14.13
CA VAL A 176 -21.83 -18.61 -13.39
C VAL A 176 -20.39 -18.41 -13.88
N GLY A 177 -19.44 -18.24 -12.96
CA GLY A 177 -18.02 -18.10 -13.26
C GLY A 177 -17.55 -16.70 -13.65
N GLN A 178 -18.46 -15.76 -13.93
CA GLN A 178 -18.08 -14.37 -14.21
C GLN A 178 -17.53 -13.68 -12.95
N SER A 179 -18.14 -13.90 -11.78
CA SER A 179 -17.69 -13.36 -10.50
C SER A 179 -16.20 -13.64 -10.26
N LYS A 180 -15.76 -14.88 -10.50
CA LYS A 180 -14.34 -15.27 -10.32
C LYS A 180 -13.40 -14.50 -11.22
N THR A 181 -13.81 -14.27 -12.47
CA THR A 181 -13.00 -13.54 -13.46
C THR A 181 -12.87 -12.08 -13.05
N LYS A 182 -13.99 -11.43 -12.71
CA LYS A 182 -14.01 -10.03 -12.27
C LYS A 182 -13.16 -9.80 -11.02
N VAL A 183 -13.28 -10.67 -10.01
CA VAL A 183 -12.44 -10.62 -8.80
C VAL A 183 -10.96 -10.77 -9.15
N GLY A 184 -10.61 -11.72 -10.02
CA GLY A 184 -9.24 -11.92 -10.47
C GLY A 184 -8.63 -10.70 -11.15
N GLU A 185 -9.37 -10.05 -12.04
CA GLU A 185 -8.92 -8.85 -12.76
C GLU A 185 -8.72 -7.66 -11.81
N VAL A 186 -9.70 -7.41 -10.94
CA VAL A 186 -9.63 -6.30 -9.96
C VAL A 186 -8.48 -6.51 -8.97
N MET A 187 -8.32 -7.73 -8.45
CA MET A 187 -7.19 -8.06 -7.57
C MET A 187 -5.85 -7.88 -8.28
N SER A 188 -5.75 -8.25 -9.55
CA SER A 188 -4.54 -8.06 -10.35
C SER A 188 -4.18 -6.57 -10.49
N ARG A 189 -5.16 -5.70 -10.69
CA ARG A 189 -4.95 -4.23 -10.75
C ARG A 189 -4.56 -3.64 -9.39
N ALA A 190 -5.14 -4.14 -8.30
CA ALA A 190 -4.85 -3.69 -6.94
C ALA A 190 -3.49 -4.17 -6.40
N ARG A 191 -2.83 -5.12 -7.10
CA ARG A 191 -1.65 -5.84 -6.62
C ARG A 191 -0.50 -4.88 -6.27
N GLY A 192 0.02 -4.99 -5.05
CA GLY A 192 1.07 -4.11 -4.53
C GLY A 192 0.56 -2.86 -3.82
N GLY A 193 -0.75 -2.60 -3.88
CA GLY A 193 -1.43 -1.44 -3.31
C GLY A 193 -2.64 -1.83 -2.47
N VAL A 194 -3.72 -1.05 -2.59
CA VAL A 194 -4.98 -1.27 -1.86
C VAL A 194 -6.12 -1.59 -2.84
N LEU A 195 -6.91 -2.61 -2.52
CA LEU A 195 -8.23 -2.83 -3.12
C LEU A 195 -9.31 -2.28 -2.18
N PHE A 196 -10.10 -1.31 -2.64
CA PHE A 196 -11.26 -0.80 -1.92
C PHE A 196 -12.55 -1.30 -2.58
N VAL A 197 -13.37 -2.03 -1.82
CA VAL A 197 -14.67 -2.56 -2.26
C VAL A 197 -15.77 -1.86 -1.49
N ASP A 198 -16.50 -0.95 -2.12
CA ASP A 198 -17.69 -0.33 -1.52
C ASP A 198 -18.91 -1.26 -1.60
N GLU A 199 -19.88 -1.05 -0.71
CA GLU A 199 -21.09 -1.88 -0.61
C GLU A 199 -20.78 -3.39 -0.59
N ALA A 200 -19.71 -3.77 0.11
CA ALA A 200 -19.16 -5.12 0.08
C ALA A 200 -20.13 -6.19 0.59
N TYR A 201 -21.17 -5.81 1.35
CA TYR A 201 -22.24 -6.71 1.79
C TYR A 201 -22.98 -7.40 0.64
N ALA A 202 -22.93 -6.86 -0.59
CA ALA A 202 -23.43 -7.54 -1.79
C ALA A 202 -22.72 -8.89 -2.05
N LEU A 203 -21.46 -9.02 -1.63
CA LEU A 203 -20.70 -10.26 -1.71
C LEU A 203 -21.15 -11.31 -0.68
N GLY A 204 -21.92 -10.91 0.33
CA GLY A 204 -22.54 -11.83 1.30
C GLY A 204 -23.86 -12.45 0.83
N GLY A 205 -24.38 -12.04 -0.33
CA GLY A 205 -25.71 -12.41 -0.82
C GLY A 205 -25.69 -13.26 -2.09
N GLY A 206 -26.55 -14.28 -2.13
CA GLY A 206 -26.76 -15.12 -3.32
C GLY A 206 -25.55 -15.97 -3.72
N PRO A 207 -25.71 -16.88 -4.70
CA PRO A 207 -24.64 -17.79 -5.12
C PRO A 207 -23.45 -17.06 -5.76
N TYR A 208 -23.70 -16.00 -6.51
CA TYR A 208 -22.65 -15.24 -7.22
C TYR A 208 -21.80 -14.36 -6.30
N GLY A 209 -22.40 -13.79 -5.24
CA GLY A 209 -21.69 -13.03 -4.21
C GLY A 209 -20.77 -13.92 -3.39
N VAL A 210 -21.30 -15.06 -2.94
CA VAL A 210 -20.51 -16.07 -2.22
C VAL A 210 -19.34 -16.56 -3.08
N GLU A 211 -19.56 -16.85 -4.36
CA GLU A 211 -18.49 -17.24 -5.29
C GLU A 211 -17.41 -16.15 -5.44
N ALA A 212 -17.81 -14.88 -5.53
CA ALA A 212 -16.88 -13.75 -5.58
C ALA A 212 -16.06 -13.65 -4.28
N MET A 213 -16.72 -13.76 -3.13
CA MET A 213 -16.08 -13.71 -1.82
C MET A 213 -15.08 -14.85 -1.61
N GLU A 214 -15.46 -16.09 -1.96
CA GLU A 214 -14.58 -17.25 -1.88
C GLU A 214 -13.33 -17.08 -2.76
N LYS A 215 -13.50 -16.57 -3.99
CA LYS A 215 -12.36 -16.29 -4.86
C LYS A 215 -11.47 -15.20 -4.29
N LEU A 216 -12.05 -14.12 -3.75
CA LEU A 216 -11.30 -13.04 -3.11
C LEU A 216 -10.46 -13.58 -1.95
N LEU A 217 -11.08 -14.34 -1.04
CA LEU A 217 -10.40 -14.96 0.11
C LEU A 217 -9.31 -15.95 -0.31
N GLY A 218 -9.55 -16.72 -1.38
CA GLY A 218 -8.56 -17.62 -1.96
C GLY A 218 -7.34 -16.85 -2.48
N MET A 219 -7.54 -15.75 -3.19
CA MET A 219 -6.44 -14.93 -3.70
C MET A 219 -5.62 -14.30 -2.58
N LEU A 220 -6.23 -13.95 -1.44
CA LEU A 220 -5.50 -13.47 -0.27
C LEU A 220 -4.54 -14.51 0.36
N THR A 221 -4.65 -15.78 -0.02
CA THR A 221 -3.69 -16.82 0.38
C THR A 221 -2.57 -17.06 -0.63
N GLU A 222 -2.67 -16.46 -1.82
CA GLU A 222 -1.65 -16.62 -2.85
C GLU A 222 -0.42 -15.77 -2.50
N PRO A 223 0.82 -16.25 -2.78
CA PRO A 223 2.05 -15.55 -2.44
C PRO A 223 2.18 -14.12 -2.98
N GLU A 224 1.46 -13.80 -4.05
CA GLU A 224 1.44 -12.50 -4.69
C GLU A 224 0.69 -11.43 -3.89
N TYR A 225 -0.29 -11.83 -3.06
CA TYR A 225 -1.17 -10.91 -2.34
C TYR A 225 -1.00 -10.97 -0.81
N MET A 226 -0.53 -12.10 -0.27
CA MET A 226 -0.29 -12.29 1.16
C MET A 226 0.86 -11.39 1.69
N ASP A 227 1.13 -11.45 2.99
CA ASP A 227 2.26 -10.78 3.62
C ASP A 227 2.27 -9.24 3.46
N GLY A 228 1.10 -8.61 3.49
CA GLY A 228 0.97 -7.16 3.34
C GLY A 228 1.35 -6.64 1.95
N LYS A 229 1.45 -7.51 0.94
CA LYS A 229 1.70 -7.12 -0.46
C LYS A 229 0.50 -6.44 -1.10
N THR A 230 -0.71 -6.81 -0.69
CA THR A 230 -1.95 -6.15 -1.10
C THR A 230 -2.86 -6.04 0.12
N VAL A 231 -3.45 -4.87 0.36
CA VAL A 231 -4.41 -4.66 1.44
C VAL A 231 -5.80 -4.52 0.86
N VAL A 232 -6.76 -5.31 1.35
CA VAL A 232 -8.17 -5.17 0.97
C VAL A 232 -8.90 -4.37 2.05
N VAL A 233 -9.74 -3.45 1.62
CA VAL A 233 -10.65 -2.67 2.45
C VAL A 233 -12.06 -2.96 1.96
N LEU A 234 -12.87 -3.65 2.78
CA LEU A 234 -14.30 -3.82 2.51
C LEU A 234 -15.07 -2.72 3.22
N ALA A 235 -15.91 -2.01 2.48
CA ALA A 235 -16.69 -0.89 2.99
C ALA A 235 -18.19 -1.10 2.83
N GLY A 236 -18.96 -0.51 3.74
CA GLY A 236 -20.42 -0.53 3.66
C GLY A 236 -21.11 0.04 4.90
N TYR A 237 -22.43 -0.15 4.96
CA TYR A 237 -23.22 0.17 6.13
C TYR A 237 -22.93 -0.81 7.28
N LYS A 238 -23.00 -0.33 8.51
CA LYS A 238 -22.56 -1.09 9.70
C LYS A 238 -23.32 -2.41 9.86
N ASP A 239 -24.64 -2.37 9.81
CA ASP A 239 -25.47 -3.53 10.10
C ASP A 239 -25.42 -4.58 8.97
N GLU A 240 -25.33 -4.13 7.73
CA GLU A 240 -25.12 -4.95 6.53
C GLU A 240 -23.78 -5.67 6.57
N MET A 241 -22.71 -4.94 6.91
CA MET A 241 -21.37 -5.51 7.04
C MET A 241 -21.29 -6.52 8.18
N HIS A 242 -21.91 -6.24 9.33
CA HIS A 242 -22.00 -7.20 10.44
C HIS A 242 -22.71 -8.49 10.02
N ARG A 243 -23.87 -8.39 9.35
CA ARG A 243 -24.59 -9.57 8.83
C ARG A 243 -23.74 -10.39 7.88
N MET A 244 -23.01 -9.74 6.96
CA MET A 244 -22.10 -10.44 6.04
C MET A 244 -20.96 -11.17 6.77
N LEU A 245 -20.37 -10.53 7.77
CA LEU A 245 -19.25 -11.09 8.55
C LEU A 245 -19.69 -12.26 9.42
N ASP A 246 -20.91 -12.23 9.97
CA ASP A 246 -21.45 -13.33 10.76
C ASP A 246 -21.81 -14.54 9.91
N ALA A 247 -22.20 -14.33 8.65
CA ALA A 247 -22.44 -15.41 7.70
C ALA A 247 -21.14 -16.11 7.23
N ASN A 248 -19.98 -15.45 7.33
CA ASN A 248 -18.72 -15.93 6.76
C ASN A 248 -17.57 -15.90 7.77
N VAL A 249 -17.39 -17.01 8.50
CA VAL A 249 -16.33 -17.15 9.52
C VAL A 249 -14.91 -16.92 8.93
N GLY A 250 -14.71 -17.24 7.65
CA GLY A 250 -13.44 -17.04 6.94
C GLY A 250 -13.00 -15.58 6.79
N LEU A 251 -13.93 -14.62 6.91
CA LEU A 251 -13.62 -13.19 6.90
C LEU A 251 -12.95 -12.74 8.20
N LYS A 252 -13.44 -13.22 9.35
CA LYS A 252 -12.97 -12.76 10.67
C LYS A 252 -11.49 -13.04 10.94
N SER A 253 -10.91 -14.04 10.27
CA SER A 253 -9.48 -14.36 10.41
C SER A 253 -8.55 -13.50 9.55
N ARG A 254 -9.05 -12.92 8.46
CA ARG A 254 -8.26 -12.14 7.48
C ARG A 254 -8.51 -10.64 7.59
N PHE A 255 -9.71 -10.26 7.99
CA PHE A 255 -10.13 -8.88 8.22
C PHE A 255 -10.12 -8.61 9.72
N THR A 256 -8.97 -8.14 10.21
CA THR A 256 -8.72 -7.94 11.64
C THR A 256 -8.85 -6.47 12.06
N GLU A 257 -8.84 -5.54 11.09
CA GLU A 257 -8.84 -4.10 11.38
C GLU A 257 -10.23 -3.50 11.10
N PHE A 258 -10.92 -3.04 12.15
CA PHE A 258 -12.28 -2.51 12.05
C PHE A 258 -12.30 -1.01 12.32
N VAL A 259 -12.81 -0.24 11.37
CA VAL A 259 -12.90 1.22 11.46
C VAL A 259 -14.33 1.65 11.22
N HIS A 260 -14.90 2.38 12.19
CA HIS A 260 -16.27 2.88 12.11
C HIS A 260 -16.28 4.39 11.89
N PHE A 261 -16.75 4.83 10.73
CA PHE A 261 -16.90 6.23 10.37
C PHE A 261 -18.26 6.73 10.85
N GLY A 262 -18.24 7.54 11.91
CA GLY A 262 -19.41 8.23 12.43
C GLY A 262 -19.89 9.35 11.50
N ASP A 263 -21.03 9.93 11.86
CA ASP A 263 -21.61 11.05 11.15
C ASP A 263 -20.79 12.34 11.34
N TRP A 264 -20.83 13.20 10.33
CA TRP A 264 -20.20 14.51 10.41
C TRP A 264 -20.96 15.40 11.40
N SER A 265 -20.25 15.91 12.41
CA SER A 265 -20.77 17.00 13.23
C SER A 265 -20.79 18.31 12.41
N PRO A 266 -21.68 19.26 12.74
CA PRO A 266 -21.72 20.58 12.10
C PRO A 266 -20.35 21.30 12.11
N LYS A 267 -19.57 21.10 13.18
CA LYS A 267 -18.22 21.66 13.31
C LYS A 267 -17.28 21.06 12.27
N GLN A 268 -17.26 19.73 12.12
CA GLN A 268 -16.42 19.04 11.14
C GLN A 268 -16.82 19.37 9.70
N CYS A 269 -18.12 19.52 9.42
CA CYS A 269 -18.59 20.02 8.11
C CYS A 269 -18.02 21.41 7.81
N THR A 270 -18.03 22.30 8.81
CA THR A 270 -17.52 23.67 8.66
C THR A 270 -16.01 23.65 8.42
N GLU A 271 -15.24 22.85 9.17
CA GLU A 271 -13.80 22.67 8.97
C GLU A 271 -13.48 22.12 7.57
N LEU A 272 -14.25 21.13 7.09
CA LEU A 272 -14.09 20.56 5.75
C LEU A 272 -14.32 21.61 4.66
N VAL A 273 -15.38 22.42 4.78
CA VAL A 273 -15.70 23.49 3.82
C VAL A 273 -14.64 24.59 3.85
N GLN A 274 -14.19 25.01 5.02
CA GLN A 274 -13.13 26.01 5.16
C GLN A 274 -11.82 25.55 4.50
N LYS A 275 -11.47 24.28 4.69
CA LYS A 275 -10.28 23.69 4.08
C LYS A 275 -10.40 23.59 2.57
N ALA A 276 -11.53 23.09 2.06
CA ALA A 276 -11.80 23.06 0.63
C ALA A 276 -11.73 24.46 0.01
N ALA A 277 -12.27 25.48 0.69
CA ALA A 277 -12.19 26.86 0.23
C ALA A 277 -10.75 27.39 0.19
N ALA A 278 -9.92 27.09 1.21
CA ALA A 278 -8.52 27.50 1.24
C ALA A 278 -7.69 26.87 0.11
N ASP A 279 -7.96 25.60 -0.24
CA ASP A 279 -7.29 24.88 -1.34
C ASP A 279 -7.77 25.34 -2.73
N SER A 280 -8.90 26.03 -2.81
CA SER A 280 -9.54 26.49 -4.06
C SER A 280 -9.18 27.92 -4.45
N VAL A 281 -8.46 28.67 -3.61
CA VAL A 281 -8.02 30.05 -3.92
C VAL A 281 -6.67 29.99 -4.66
N PRO A 282 -6.59 30.47 -5.91
CA PRO A 282 -5.35 30.49 -6.70
C PRO A 282 -4.24 31.36 -6.10
#